data_AF-A0A951G7G5-F1
#
_entry.id   AF-A0A951G7G5-F1
#
_cell.length_a   1.000
_cell.length_b   1.000
_cell.length_c   1.000
_cell.angle_alpha   90.00
_cell.angle_beta   90.00
_cell.angle_gamma   90.00
#
_symmetry.space_group_name_H-M   'P 1'
#
loop_
_entity.id
_entity.type
_entity.pdbx_description
1 polymer ?
#
loop_
_entity_poly.entity_id
_entity_poly.type
_entity_poly.pdbx_seq_one_letter_code
_entity_poly.pdbx_strand_id
1 'polypeptide(L)'
;MAKAGGAGQRAQARGSSARKSSNGAARKSSGGVGRKSSTGVARKSSSAVGRKSSNGPGRKSGNAGARKTANGAASLARNGRAYVDDPGIGRLEHAMQAAAAGDFSVRLPARRKDDIGRLEAAYNQMAARNAALEAELVRVAEIIGREGRMTERARLQGAGGGWSTAVDSVNGLIDDLVRPTTEVARVIVAVAEGDLNQKMALEIEGRPVQGEFARIGTTVNSMVEQLSSFAAEVTRVAREVGTDGKLGGQAQVPGVAGTWKDLTDSVNFMASNLTDQVRNIAQVATAVANGDLSQKITVDVKGEILELKNTINTMVDQLRSFADEVTRV
;
A
#
# COMPACT_ATOMS: atom_id res chain seq x y z
N MET A 1 -12.18 42.74 49.19
CA MET A 1 -11.86 41.55 50.01
C MET A 1 -10.97 40.62 49.21
N ALA A 2 -9.83 40.24 49.80
CA ALA A 2 -8.86 39.19 49.41
C ALA A 2 -8.11 39.33 48.06
N LYS A 3 -6.80 39.09 47.95
CA LYS A 3 -5.61 39.09 48.82
C LYS A 3 -4.44 38.96 47.84
N ALA A 4 -3.48 39.87 47.90
CA ALA A 4 -2.19 39.77 47.20
C ALA A 4 -1.14 39.16 48.14
N GLY A 5 -0.17 38.42 47.59
CA GLY A 5 1.07 38.10 48.29
C GLY A 5 1.71 36.79 47.85
N GLY A 6 2.98 36.86 47.41
CA GLY A 6 3.88 35.70 47.44
C GLY A 6 4.78 35.52 46.21
N ALA A 7 5.81 36.34 46.09
CA ALA A 7 6.96 36.10 45.21
C ALA A 7 8.10 35.40 45.98
N GLY A 8 8.80 34.47 45.29
CA GLY A 8 10.25 34.27 45.45
C GLY A 8 10.72 33.00 46.18
N GLN A 9 11.43 32.13 45.44
CA GLN A 9 12.80 31.59 45.68
C GLN A 9 12.99 30.28 44.89
N ARG A 10 13.74 30.28 43.79
CA ARG A 10 15.19 29.93 43.68
C ARG A 10 15.56 28.54 44.22
N ALA A 11 15.87 27.61 43.31
CA ALA A 11 16.96 26.65 43.47
C ALA A 11 17.47 26.18 42.10
N GLN A 12 18.72 26.51 41.81
CA GLN A 12 19.53 25.96 40.73
C GLN A 12 20.18 24.67 41.22
N ALA A 13 20.24 23.63 40.38
CA ALA A 13 21.25 22.59 40.50
C ALA A 13 21.65 22.08 39.11
N ARG A 14 22.94 22.21 38.84
CA ARG A 14 23.67 21.82 37.64
C ARG A 14 23.85 20.30 37.58
N GLY A 15 23.90 19.75 36.38
CA GLY A 15 24.26 18.36 36.13
C GLY A 15 24.65 18.13 34.67
N SER A 16 25.80 18.69 34.28
CA SER A 16 26.47 18.37 33.02
C SER A 16 27.01 16.94 33.08
N SER A 17 26.73 16.10 32.09
CA SER A 17 27.66 15.03 31.72
C SER A 17 27.56 14.69 30.24
N ALA A 18 28.61 15.07 29.54
CA ALA A 18 28.91 14.71 28.17
C ALA A 18 29.19 13.21 28.05
N ARG A 19 28.65 12.56 27.01
CA ARG A 19 29.20 11.31 26.49
C ARG A 19 29.28 11.31 24.97
N LYS A 20 30.50 11.63 24.52
CA LYS A 20 31.29 11.02 23.45
C LYS A 20 30.54 10.40 22.25
N SER A 21 30.71 11.10 21.14
CA SER A 21 31.15 10.58 19.84
C SER A 21 31.90 9.24 19.92
N SER A 22 31.43 8.26 19.16
CA SER A 22 32.25 7.17 18.61
C SER A 22 31.91 7.00 17.14
N ASN A 23 32.70 7.70 16.33
CA ASN A 23 32.87 7.47 14.91
C ASN A 23 33.82 6.27 14.72
N GLY A 24 33.54 5.36 13.78
CA GLY A 24 34.52 4.39 13.32
C GLY A 24 33.99 2.98 13.03
N ALA A 25 33.84 2.67 11.74
CA ALA A 25 34.73 1.74 11.01
C ALA A 25 33.99 0.94 9.93
N ALA A 26 34.32 1.29 8.68
CA ALA A 26 34.74 0.40 7.60
C ALA A 26 33.96 -0.91 7.37
N ARG A 27 33.31 -0.98 6.20
CA ARG A 27 33.36 -2.18 5.35
C ARG A 27 33.43 -1.80 3.88
N LYS A 28 34.63 -2.00 3.30
CA LYS A 28 34.88 -2.13 1.86
C LYS A 28 34.53 -3.57 1.44
N SER A 29 33.78 -3.72 0.35
CA SER A 29 33.89 -4.84 -0.61
C SER A 29 33.22 -4.38 -1.90
N SER A 30 33.96 -3.94 -2.92
CA SER A 30 34.56 -4.77 -3.99
C SER A 30 33.59 -5.80 -4.56
N GLY A 31 33.17 -5.58 -5.81
CA GLY A 31 32.36 -6.53 -6.57
C GLY A 31 31.83 -5.90 -7.85
N GLY A 32 32.73 -5.56 -8.77
CA GLY A 32 32.36 -5.13 -10.11
C GLY A 32 31.74 -6.29 -10.90
N VAL A 33 30.67 -6.00 -11.63
CA VAL A 33 30.24 -6.80 -12.77
C VAL A 33 29.88 -5.84 -13.88
N GLY A 34 30.76 -5.77 -14.88
CA GLY A 34 30.52 -5.09 -16.13
C GLY A 34 29.42 -5.78 -16.91
N ARG A 35 28.48 -4.99 -17.43
CA ARG A 35 27.58 -5.43 -18.50
C ARG A 35 27.93 -4.66 -19.77
N LYS A 36 28.56 -5.39 -20.69
CA LYS A 36 28.79 -5.00 -22.08
C LYS A 36 27.45 -4.66 -22.73
N SER A 37 27.30 -3.42 -23.18
CA SER A 37 26.29 -3.02 -24.16
C SER A 37 26.82 -3.40 -25.54
N SER A 38 26.37 -4.54 -26.06
CA SER A 38 26.63 -4.92 -27.44
C SER A 38 25.37 -4.76 -28.28
N THR A 39 25.64 -4.25 -29.49
CA THR A 39 24.92 -4.47 -30.75
C THR A 39 23.60 -3.73 -30.95
N GLY A 40 23.70 -2.72 -31.83
CA GLY A 40 22.58 -2.02 -32.41
C GLY A 40 21.78 -2.92 -33.36
N VAL A 41 20.52 -2.53 -33.52
CA VAL A 41 19.63 -3.08 -34.52
C VAL A 41 19.10 -1.91 -35.33
N ALA A 42 19.75 -1.67 -36.46
CA ALA A 42 19.24 -0.84 -37.53
C ALA A 42 18.04 -1.55 -38.15
N ARG A 43 16.83 -1.03 -37.94
CA ARG A 43 15.64 -1.44 -38.70
C ARG A 43 15.58 -0.66 -40.01
N LYS A 44 16.07 -1.29 -41.08
CA LYS A 44 15.75 -0.96 -42.47
C LYS A 44 14.35 -1.49 -42.77
N SER A 45 13.37 -0.61 -42.93
CA SER A 45 12.04 -0.99 -43.46
C SER A 45 12.08 -0.94 -44.98
N SER A 46 12.05 -2.14 -45.57
CA SER A 46 11.77 -2.43 -46.96
C SER A 46 10.27 -2.26 -47.27
N SER A 47 9.93 -1.57 -48.35
CA SER A 47 8.78 -1.94 -49.17
C SER A 47 9.05 -1.52 -50.62
N ALA A 48 9.47 -2.49 -51.42
CA ALA A 48 9.49 -2.42 -52.85
C ALA A 48 8.13 -2.92 -53.36
N VAL A 49 7.35 -2.05 -53.99
CA VAL A 49 6.22 -2.46 -54.85
C VAL A 49 6.61 -2.12 -56.28
N GLY A 50 7.00 -3.15 -57.02
CA GLY A 50 7.19 -3.08 -58.45
C GLY A 50 5.83 -2.98 -59.15
N ARG A 51 5.71 -2.03 -60.07
CA ARG A 51 4.71 -2.08 -61.14
C ARG A 51 5.41 -1.92 -62.49
N LYS A 52 5.22 -2.94 -63.31
CA LYS A 52 5.82 -3.15 -64.63
C LYS A 52 5.39 -2.08 -65.63
N SER A 53 6.37 -1.67 -66.43
CA SER A 53 6.25 -0.99 -67.70
C SER A 53 5.80 -1.95 -68.81
N SER A 54 4.96 -1.46 -69.73
CA SER A 54 4.85 -1.98 -71.10
C SER A 54 4.51 -0.84 -72.07
N ASN A 55 5.52 -0.42 -72.85
CA ASN A 55 5.40 0.26 -74.15
C ASN A 55 4.64 -0.64 -75.15
N GLY A 56 3.97 -0.21 -76.23
CA GLY A 56 3.73 1.05 -76.97
C GLY A 56 2.77 0.68 -78.14
N PRO A 57 2.79 1.29 -79.35
CA PRO A 57 3.15 2.64 -79.77
C PRO A 57 2.02 3.33 -80.61
N GLY A 58 2.13 4.63 -80.90
CA GLY A 58 1.22 5.30 -81.86
C GLY A 58 1.50 6.79 -82.07
N ARG A 59 2.28 7.13 -83.11
CA ARG A 59 2.52 8.48 -83.61
C ARG A 59 1.27 9.07 -84.31
N LYS A 60 1.03 10.37 -84.11
CA LYS A 60 0.71 11.43 -85.11
C LYS A 60 0.60 12.77 -84.35
N SER A 61 1.57 13.66 -84.47
CA SER A 61 1.60 14.80 -85.41
C SER A 61 0.32 15.63 -85.43
N GLY A 62 0.41 16.84 -84.85
CA GLY A 62 -0.64 17.85 -84.82
C GLY A 62 -0.11 19.13 -84.18
N ASN A 63 0.63 19.91 -84.97
CA ASN A 63 1.16 21.23 -84.61
C ASN A 63 0.02 22.27 -84.65
N ALA A 64 -0.35 22.85 -83.52
CA ALA A 64 -1.10 24.12 -83.48
C ALA A 64 -1.04 24.76 -82.07
N GLY A 65 -0.58 26.01 -82.02
CA GLY A 65 -0.95 26.94 -80.96
C GLY A 65 0.01 27.05 -79.77
N ALA A 66 1.22 27.53 -80.01
CA ALA A 66 2.04 28.17 -78.98
C ALA A 66 1.33 29.44 -78.48
N ARG A 67 0.42 29.30 -77.50
CA ARG A 67 -0.09 30.42 -76.70
C ARG A 67 0.58 30.35 -75.33
N LYS A 68 1.52 31.27 -75.12
CA LYS A 68 2.25 31.50 -73.86
C LYS A 68 1.30 31.41 -72.65
N THR A 69 1.39 30.32 -71.88
CA THR A 69 1.03 30.29 -70.46
C THR A 69 2.31 30.30 -69.62
N ALA A 70 3.19 31.28 -69.88
CA ALA A 70 4.36 31.54 -69.03
C ALA A 70 3.97 32.16 -67.66
N ASN A 71 2.67 32.41 -67.42
CA ASN A 71 2.17 32.98 -66.16
C ASN A 71 1.86 31.95 -65.06
N GLY A 72 1.82 30.64 -65.34
CA GLY A 72 1.49 29.61 -64.34
C GLY A 72 2.69 29.08 -63.55
N ALA A 73 3.83 28.85 -64.20
CA ALA A 73 5.03 28.35 -63.54
C ALA A 73 5.70 29.41 -62.65
N ALA A 74 5.65 30.67 -63.07
CA ALA A 74 6.16 31.81 -62.30
C ALA A 74 5.22 32.22 -61.14
N SER A 75 3.93 31.84 -61.16
CA SER A 75 3.01 32.06 -60.04
C SER A 75 3.15 30.95 -58.99
N LEU A 76 3.37 29.69 -59.38
CA LEU A 76 3.64 28.59 -58.45
C LEU A 76 4.99 28.75 -57.72
N ALA A 77 6.06 29.17 -58.42
CA ALA A 77 7.36 29.43 -57.80
C ALA A 77 7.37 30.72 -56.94
N ARG A 78 6.60 31.75 -57.31
CA ARG A 78 6.39 32.95 -56.47
C ARG A 78 5.52 32.65 -55.26
N ASN A 79 4.44 31.87 -55.42
CA ASN A 79 3.57 31.48 -54.31
C ASN A 79 4.30 30.56 -53.33
N GLY A 80 5.16 29.64 -53.82
CA GLY A 80 6.00 28.80 -52.97
C GLY A 80 7.01 29.58 -52.14
N ARG A 81 7.70 30.57 -52.73
CA ARG A 81 8.58 31.49 -51.97
C ARG A 81 7.80 32.42 -51.03
N ALA A 82 6.66 32.94 -51.47
CA ALA A 82 5.79 33.79 -50.65
C ALA A 82 5.21 33.05 -49.44
N TYR A 83 5.03 31.73 -49.53
CA TYR A 83 4.59 30.91 -48.40
C TYR A 83 5.73 30.73 -47.38
N VAL A 84 6.96 30.48 -47.84
CA VAL A 84 8.16 30.31 -46.98
C VAL A 84 8.53 31.60 -46.24
N ASP A 85 8.32 32.76 -46.88
CA ASP A 85 8.57 34.07 -46.27
C ASP A 85 7.34 34.62 -45.51
N ASP A 86 6.27 33.83 -45.33
CA ASP A 86 5.07 34.27 -44.61
C ASP A 86 5.37 34.37 -43.10
N PRO A 87 5.14 35.55 -42.47
CA PRO A 87 5.35 35.74 -41.04
C PRO A 87 4.58 34.75 -40.15
N GLY A 88 3.50 34.15 -40.65
CA GLY A 88 2.74 33.11 -39.96
C GLY A 88 3.48 31.78 -39.81
N ILE A 89 4.36 31.42 -40.74
CA ILE A 89 5.20 30.22 -40.59
C ILE A 89 6.19 30.40 -39.45
N GLY A 90 6.88 31.55 -39.39
CA GLY A 90 7.81 31.85 -38.30
C GLY A 90 7.14 31.87 -36.92
N ARG A 91 5.90 32.37 -36.84
CA ARG A 91 5.11 32.30 -35.60
C ARG A 91 4.71 30.87 -35.25
N LEU A 92 4.28 30.07 -36.22
CA LEU A 92 3.94 28.67 -36.01
C LEU A 92 5.16 27.87 -35.54
N GLU A 93 6.33 28.10 -36.14
CA GLU A 93 7.59 27.48 -35.70
C GLU A 93 7.89 27.81 -34.24
N HIS A 94 7.87 29.09 -33.87
CA HIS A 94 8.08 29.51 -32.48
C HIS A 94 7.06 28.87 -31.52
N ALA A 95 5.78 28.82 -31.90
CA ALA A 95 4.75 28.20 -31.08
C ALA A 95 4.98 26.68 -30.95
N MET A 96 5.35 25.99 -32.03
CA MET A 96 5.72 24.58 -31.97
C MET A 96 6.97 24.32 -31.11
N GLN A 97 7.97 25.22 -31.14
CA GLN A 97 9.13 25.14 -30.26
C GLN A 97 8.73 25.32 -28.78
N ALA A 98 7.84 26.27 -28.48
CA ALA A 98 7.29 26.45 -27.13
C ALA A 98 6.51 25.21 -26.66
N ALA A 99 5.63 24.67 -27.50
CA ALA A 99 4.89 23.44 -27.19
C ALA A 99 5.81 22.22 -27.02
N ALA A 100 6.89 22.13 -27.81
CA ALA A 100 7.90 21.08 -27.65
C ALA A 100 8.68 21.21 -26.33
N ALA A 101 8.83 22.43 -25.81
CA ALA A 101 9.37 22.69 -24.48
C ALA A 101 8.34 22.51 -23.35
N GLY A 102 7.09 22.17 -23.67
CA GLY A 102 6.00 21.97 -22.72
C GLY A 102 5.16 23.21 -22.42
N ASP A 103 5.44 24.37 -23.04
CA ASP A 103 4.59 25.56 -22.90
C ASP A 103 3.45 25.54 -23.92
N PHE A 104 2.28 25.10 -23.46
CA PHE A 104 1.05 25.08 -24.24
C PHE A 104 0.20 26.36 -24.12
N SER A 105 0.73 27.44 -23.53
CA SER A 105 -0.01 28.71 -23.37
C SER A 105 0.00 29.57 -24.63
N VAL A 106 0.99 29.40 -25.51
CA VAL A 106 1.15 30.20 -26.74
C VAL A 106 -0.03 30.00 -27.70
N ARG A 107 -0.64 31.11 -28.15
CA ARG A 107 -1.76 31.12 -29.10
C ARG A 107 -1.42 31.90 -30.36
N LEU A 108 -1.74 31.32 -31.50
CA LEU A 108 -1.54 31.92 -32.82
C LEU A 108 -2.77 32.73 -33.25
N PRO A 109 -2.59 33.86 -33.95
CA PRO A 109 -3.69 34.71 -34.39
C PRO A 109 -4.39 34.13 -35.61
N ALA A 110 -5.21 33.08 -35.41
CA ALA A 110 -5.97 32.34 -36.42
C ALA A 110 -7.14 33.15 -37.06
N ARG A 111 -6.90 34.41 -37.41
CA ARG A 111 -7.86 35.34 -38.01
C ARG A 111 -7.90 35.20 -39.54
N ARG A 112 -6.85 34.64 -40.13
CA ARG A 112 -6.72 34.44 -41.58
C ARG A 112 -7.58 33.26 -42.03
N LYS A 113 -8.09 33.32 -43.27
CA LYS A 113 -8.89 32.25 -43.90
C LYS A 113 -8.11 31.39 -44.90
N ASP A 114 -6.83 31.67 -45.07
CA ASP A 114 -5.91 30.90 -45.91
C ASP A 114 -5.38 29.66 -45.17
N ASP A 115 -4.52 28.90 -45.84
CA ASP A 115 -3.92 27.69 -45.29
C ASP A 115 -3.12 27.95 -44.00
N ILE A 116 -2.42 29.08 -43.91
CA ILE A 116 -1.71 29.49 -42.68
C ILE A 116 -2.70 29.70 -41.54
N GLY A 117 -3.81 30.41 -41.76
CA GLY A 117 -4.85 30.56 -40.74
C GLY A 117 -5.48 29.24 -40.29
N ARG A 118 -5.65 28.27 -41.21
CA ARG A 118 -6.09 26.91 -40.87
C ARG A 118 -5.07 26.16 -40.01
N LEU A 119 -3.78 26.28 -40.31
CA LEU A 119 -2.70 25.69 -39.51
C LEU A 119 -2.63 26.33 -38.12
N GLU A 120 -2.73 27.66 -38.03
CA GLU A 120 -2.76 28.41 -36.77
C GLU A 120 -3.96 27.96 -35.90
N ALA A 121 -5.15 27.76 -36.51
CA ALA A 121 -6.33 27.24 -35.82
C ALA A 121 -6.14 25.79 -35.33
N ALA A 122 -5.60 24.91 -36.17
CA ALA A 122 -5.34 23.52 -35.81
C ALA A 122 -4.31 23.40 -34.68
N TYR A 123 -3.24 24.21 -34.74
CA TYR A 123 -2.26 24.30 -33.66
C TYR A 123 -2.91 24.77 -32.36
N ASN A 124 -3.72 25.84 -32.39
CA ASN A 124 -4.39 26.32 -31.18
C ASN A 124 -5.30 25.26 -30.54
N GLN A 125 -6.01 24.47 -31.34
CA GLN A 125 -6.83 23.35 -30.84
C GLN A 125 -5.97 22.27 -30.18
N MET A 126 -4.83 21.92 -30.80
CA MET A 126 -3.88 20.96 -30.23
C MET A 126 -3.28 21.49 -28.92
N ALA A 127 -2.79 22.73 -28.90
CA ALA A 127 -2.22 23.36 -27.71
C ALA A 127 -3.26 23.47 -26.58
N ALA A 128 -4.51 23.81 -26.88
CA ALA A 128 -5.58 23.82 -25.89
C ALA A 128 -5.86 22.43 -25.30
N ARG A 129 -5.82 21.36 -26.11
CA ARG A 129 -5.98 19.98 -25.62
C ARG A 129 -4.80 19.54 -24.74
N ASN A 130 -3.58 19.87 -25.13
CA ASN A 130 -2.40 19.55 -24.34
C ASN A 130 -2.44 20.25 -22.98
N ALA A 131 -2.77 21.55 -22.96
CA ALA A 131 -2.93 22.30 -21.71
C ALA A 131 -4.05 21.72 -20.82
N ALA A 132 -5.18 21.30 -21.42
CA ALA A 132 -6.28 20.68 -20.68
C ALA A 132 -5.89 19.31 -20.09
N LEU A 133 -5.15 18.48 -20.83
CA LEU A 133 -4.66 17.20 -20.32
C LEU A 133 -3.65 17.42 -19.19
N GLU A 134 -2.73 18.37 -19.32
CA GLU A 134 -1.77 18.72 -18.27
C GLU A 134 -2.48 19.13 -16.98
N ALA A 135 -3.42 20.08 -17.08
CA ALA A 135 -4.20 20.53 -15.93
C ALA A 135 -4.99 19.37 -15.29
N GLU A 136 -5.52 18.46 -16.10
CA GLU A 136 -6.27 17.31 -15.62
C GLU A 136 -5.39 16.29 -14.89
N LEU A 137 -4.21 15.99 -15.43
CA LEU A 137 -3.26 15.08 -14.77
C LEU A 137 -2.79 15.65 -13.43
N VAL A 138 -2.51 16.95 -13.36
CA VAL A 138 -2.15 17.63 -12.11
C VAL A 138 -3.30 17.55 -11.10
N ARG A 139 -4.53 17.85 -11.53
CA ARG A 139 -5.74 17.78 -10.69
C ARG A 139 -5.93 16.39 -10.10
N VAL A 140 -5.90 15.35 -10.94
CA VAL A 140 -6.11 13.96 -10.50
C VAL A 140 -4.98 13.49 -9.58
N ALA A 141 -3.73 13.84 -9.88
CA ALA A 141 -2.59 13.52 -9.01
C ALA A 141 -2.71 14.19 -7.63
N GLU A 142 -3.21 15.43 -7.56
CA GLU A 142 -3.43 16.12 -6.29
C GLU A 142 -4.56 15.50 -5.48
N ILE A 143 -5.72 15.24 -6.10
CA ILE A 143 -6.89 14.66 -5.43
C ILE A 143 -6.59 13.23 -4.93
N ILE A 144 -5.96 12.40 -5.75
CA ILE A 144 -5.63 11.02 -5.36
C ILE A 144 -4.47 11.01 -4.36
N GLY A 145 -3.41 11.78 -4.62
CA GLY A 145 -2.18 11.72 -3.84
C GLY A 145 -2.24 12.46 -2.51
N ARG A 146 -2.90 13.63 -2.44
CA ARG A 146 -2.97 14.44 -1.22
C ARG A 146 -4.26 14.24 -0.44
N GLU A 147 -5.40 14.20 -1.15
CA GLU A 147 -6.70 14.05 -0.50
C GLU A 147 -7.09 12.59 -0.26
N GLY A 148 -6.37 11.63 -0.87
CA GLY A 148 -6.64 10.20 -0.72
C GLY A 148 -7.94 9.75 -1.40
N ARG A 149 -8.51 10.57 -2.29
CA ARG A 149 -9.78 10.28 -2.97
C ARG A 149 -9.56 9.38 -4.17
N MET A 150 -9.38 8.09 -3.88
CA MET A 150 -9.09 7.00 -4.83
C MET A 150 -10.16 6.77 -5.92
N THR A 151 -11.35 7.35 -5.79
CA THR A 151 -12.44 7.24 -6.78
C THR A 151 -12.41 8.33 -7.85
N GLU A 152 -11.51 9.32 -7.74
CA GLU A 152 -11.37 10.36 -8.76
C GLU A 152 -10.83 9.77 -10.08
N ARG A 153 -11.32 10.29 -11.21
CA ARG A 153 -10.94 9.82 -12.56
C ARG A 153 -10.57 10.99 -13.45
N ALA A 154 -9.59 10.77 -14.31
CA ALA A 154 -9.19 11.72 -15.32
C ALA A 154 -10.26 11.85 -16.41
N ARG A 155 -10.56 13.08 -16.82
CA ARG A 155 -11.55 13.41 -17.85
C ARG A 155 -11.01 14.47 -18.79
N LEU A 156 -11.10 14.21 -20.10
CA LEU A 156 -10.74 15.17 -21.14
C LEU A 156 -11.93 15.36 -22.09
N GLN A 157 -12.46 16.58 -22.19
CA GLN A 157 -13.58 16.87 -23.07
C GLN A 157 -13.18 16.80 -24.56
N GLY A 158 -14.02 16.16 -25.38
CA GLY A 158 -13.76 16.05 -26.82
C GLY A 158 -12.56 15.17 -27.19
N ALA A 159 -12.14 14.28 -26.28
CA ALA A 159 -11.07 13.31 -26.51
C ALA A 159 -11.54 12.17 -27.41
N GLY A 160 -11.25 12.26 -28.70
CA GLY A 160 -11.39 11.15 -29.64
C GLY A 160 -10.03 10.55 -30.00
N GLY A 161 -10.01 9.29 -30.43
CA GLY A 161 -8.79 8.61 -30.88
C GLY A 161 -7.77 8.43 -29.74
N GLY A 162 -6.49 8.69 -30.03
CA GLY A 162 -5.39 8.44 -29.08
C GLY A 162 -5.50 9.22 -27.76
N TRP A 163 -6.20 10.35 -27.74
CA TRP A 163 -6.45 11.11 -26.51
C TRP A 163 -7.37 10.38 -25.54
N SER A 164 -8.42 9.72 -26.06
CA SER A 164 -9.28 8.86 -25.23
C SER A 164 -8.45 7.72 -24.67
N THR A 165 -7.70 7.02 -25.53
CA THR A 165 -6.86 5.89 -25.12
C THR A 165 -5.86 6.27 -24.03
N ALA A 166 -5.28 7.46 -24.08
CA ALA A 166 -4.37 7.94 -23.04
C ALA A 166 -5.08 8.14 -21.69
N VAL A 167 -6.24 8.80 -21.68
CA VAL A 167 -7.04 9.01 -20.47
C VAL A 167 -7.56 7.68 -19.92
N ASP A 168 -8.02 6.79 -20.79
CA ASP A 168 -8.49 5.44 -20.44
C ASP A 168 -7.36 4.61 -19.84
N SER A 169 -6.13 4.74 -20.35
CA SER A 169 -4.96 4.07 -19.78
C SER A 169 -4.62 4.58 -18.38
N VAL A 170 -4.68 5.89 -18.15
CA VAL A 170 -4.48 6.47 -16.81
C VAL A 170 -5.58 6.00 -15.85
N ASN A 171 -6.83 6.02 -16.27
CA ASN A 171 -7.95 5.54 -15.45
C ASN A 171 -7.84 4.03 -15.16
N GLY A 172 -7.40 3.22 -16.13
CA GLY A 172 -7.13 1.80 -15.92
C GLY A 172 -6.04 1.55 -14.87
N LEU A 173 -4.93 2.32 -14.92
CA LEU A 173 -3.90 2.25 -13.88
C LEU A 173 -4.43 2.65 -12.50
N ILE A 174 -5.31 3.68 -12.45
CA ILE A 174 -5.97 4.06 -11.21
C ILE A 174 -6.84 2.90 -10.72
N ASP A 175 -7.69 2.31 -11.56
CA ASP A 175 -8.56 1.19 -11.19
C ASP A 175 -7.76 -0.04 -10.67
N ASP A 176 -6.65 -0.38 -11.34
CA ASP A 176 -5.78 -1.49 -10.98
C ASP A 176 -5.07 -1.28 -9.62
N LEU A 177 -4.84 -0.02 -9.21
CA LEU A 177 -4.26 0.32 -7.90
C LEU A 177 -5.33 0.47 -6.81
N VAL A 178 -6.51 0.98 -7.15
CA VAL A 178 -7.58 1.31 -6.20
C VAL A 178 -8.27 0.06 -5.68
N ARG A 179 -8.47 -0.96 -6.53
CA ARG A 179 -9.14 -2.20 -6.13
C ARG A 179 -8.39 -2.94 -5.01
N PRO A 180 -7.08 -3.27 -5.13
CA PRO A 180 -6.37 -3.97 -4.06
C PRO A 180 -6.23 -3.13 -2.78
N THR A 181 -6.04 -1.81 -2.92
CA THR A 181 -5.89 -0.93 -1.73
C THR A 181 -7.18 -0.81 -0.93
N THR A 182 -8.33 -0.74 -1.61
CA THR A 182 -9.65 -0.77 -0.95
C THR A 182 -9.89 -2.11 -0.25
N GLU A 183 -9.46 -3.20 -0.88
CA GLU A 183 -9.60 -4.55 -0.31
C GLU A 183 -8.75 -4.74 0.96
N VAL A 184 -7.51 -4.23 0.96
CA VAL A 184 -6.66 -4.21 2.15
C VAL A 184 -7.32 -3.40 3.27
N ALA A 185 -7.86 -2.21 2.95
CA ALA A 185 -8.54 -1.37 3.93
C ALA A 185 -9.76 -2.08 4.55
N ARG A 186 -10.56 -2.77 3.74
CA ARG A 186 -11.71 -3.56 4.20
C ARG A 186 -11.30 -4.61 5.23
N VAL A 187 -10.26 -5.40 4.94
CA VAL A 187 -9.80 -6.45 5.86
C VAL A 187 -9.25 -5.87 7.16
N ILE A 188 -8.51 -4.76 7.08
CA ILE A 188 -8.00 -4.08 8.28
C ILE A 188 -9.15 -3.58 9.17
N VAL A 189 -10.20 -3.01 8.58
CA VAL A 189 -11.40 -2.59 9.31
C VAL A 189 -12.09 -3.79 9.96
N ALA A 190 -12.28 -4.89 9.22
CA ALA A 190 -12.87 -6.12 9.77
C ALA A 190 -12.08 -6.66 10.98
N VAL A 191 -10.75 -6.72 10.87
CA VAL A 191 -9.87 -7.15 11.97
C VAL A 191 -9.98 -6.21 13.17
N ALA A 192 -10.06 -4.89 12.95
CA ALA A 192 -10.22 -3.91 14.01
C ALA A 192 -11.58 -4.04 14.73
N GLU A 193 -12.62 -4.47 14.02
CA GLU A 193 -13.94 -4.78 14.57
C GLU A 193 -14.02 -6.17 15.22
N GLY A 194 -12.94 -6.97 15.15
CA GLY A 194 -12.84 -8.30 15.73
C GLY A 194 -13.32 -9.43 14.80
N ASP A 195 -13.65 -9.14 13.54
CA ASP A 195 -14.00 -10.14 12.54
C ASP A 195 -12.74 -10.69 11.85
N LEU A 196 -12.26 -11.83 12.38
CA LEU A 196 -11.06 -12.52 11.90
C LEU A 196 -11.37 -13.58 10.83
N ASN A 197 -12.62 -13.67 10.36
CA ASN A 197 -12.98 -14.60 9.27
C ASN A 197 -12.77 -13.98 7.89
N GLN A 198 -12.63 -12.66 7.82
CA GLN A 198 -12.44 -11.96 6.55
C GLN A 198 -10.99 -12.07 6.06
N LYS A 199 -10.83 -12.63 4.87
CA LYS A 199 -9.53 -12.73 4.18
C LYS A 199 -9.47 -11.76 3.01
N MET A 200 -8.25 -11.38 2.64
CA MET A 200 -7.99 -10.65 1.40
C MET A 200 -8.15 -11.61 0.21
N ALA A 201 -8.92 -11.19 -0.79
CA ALA A 201 -9.01 -11.89 -2.06
C ALA A 201 -7.64 -11.89 -2.78
N LEU A 202 -7.11 -13.08 -3.05
CA LEU A 202 -5.89 -13.28 -3.84
C LEU A 202 -6.19 -13.48 -5.34
N GLU A 203 -7.46 -13.38 -5.73
CA GLU A 203 -7.92 -13.39 -7.11
C GLU A 203 -8.89 -12.23 -7.34
N ILE A 204 -8.70 -11.49 -8.42
CA ILE A 204 -9.54 -10.36 -8.83
C ILE A 204 -10.01 -10.64 -10.27
N GLU A 205 -11.32 -10.67 -10.50
CA GLU A 205 -11.93 -10.97 -11.81
C GLU A 205 -11.43 -12.28 -12.44
N GLY A 206 -11.25 -13.31 -11.61
CA GLY A 206 -10.79 -14.63 -12.03
C GLY A 206 -9.30 -14.70 -12.39
N ARG A 207 -8.52 -13.67 -12.06
CA ARG A 207 -7.07 -13.65 -12.24
C ARG A 207 -6.36 -13.57 -10.88
N PRO A 208 -5.29 -14.35 -10.67
CA PRO A 208 -4.51 -14.25 -9.45
C PRO A 208 -3.87 -12.87 -9.38
N VAL A 209 -3.91 -12.27 -8.19
CA VAL A 209 -3.15 -11.07 -7.88
C VAL A 209 -1.66 -11.42 -8.00
N GLN A 210 -0.87 -10.56 -8.63
CA GLN A 210 0.56 -10.81 -8.89
C GLN A 210 1.45 -9.74 -8.24
N GLY A 211 2.75 -10.05 -8.14
CA GLY A 211 3.76 -9.12 -7.69
C GLY A 211 3.53 -8.66 -6.24
N GLU A 212 3.64 -7.35 -6.01
CA GLU A 212 3.62 -6.79 -4.67
C GLU A 212 2.24 -6.90 -4.00
N PHE A 213 1.15 -6.78 -4.77
CA PHE A 213 -0.19 -6.96 -4.22
C PHE A 213 -0.44 -8.40 -3.72
N ALA A 214 0.15 -9.40 -4.39
CA ALA A 214 0.09 -10.78 -3.94
C ALA A 214 0.84 -10.99 -2.62
N ARG A 215 2.02 -10.37 -2.50
CA ARG A 215 2.82 -10.38 -1.28
C ARG A 215 2.08 -9.73 -0.11
N ILE A 216 1.49 -8.55 -0.34
CA ILE A 216 0.69 -7.84 0.66
C ILE A 216 -0.47 -8.71 1.10
N GLY A 217 -1.24 -9.26 0.16
CA GLY A 217 -2.40 -10.08 0.51
C GLY A 217 -2.06 -11.36 1.23
N THR A 218 -0.98 -12.03 0.83
CA THR A 218 -0.48 -13.20 1.56
C THR A 218 -0.06 -12.82 2.98
N THR A 219 0.63 -11.69 3.15
CA THR A 219 1.08 -11.21 4.48
C THR A 219 -0.10 -10.84 5.38
N VAL A 220 -1.09 -10.13 4.84
CA VAL A 220 -2.32 -9.79 5.56
C VAL A 220 -3.07 -11.05 5.96
N ASN A 221 -3.25 -12.01 5.05
CA ASN A 221 -3.92 -13.28 5.33
C ASN A 221 -3.20 -14.08 6.42
N SER A 222 -1.87 -14.18 6.37
CA SER A 222 -1.09 -14.83 7.44
C SER A 222 -1.28 -14.15 8.80
N MET A 223 -1.34 -12.81 8.84
CA MET A 223 -1.59 -12.07 10.08
C MET A 223 -3.01 -12.31 10.63
N VAL A 224 -4.03 -12.31 9.77
CA VAL A 224 -5.42 -12.65 10.14
C VAL A 224 -5.50 -14.08 10.68
N GLU A 225 -4.83 -15.03 10.04
CA GLU A 225 -4.80 -16.43 10.48
C GLU A 225 -4.14 -16.60 11.84
N GLN A 226 -3.02 -15.91 12.09
CA GLN A 226 -2.35 -15.91 13.39
C GLN A 226 -3.25 -15.33 14.49
N LEU A 227 -3.90 -14.19 14.23
CA LEU A 227 -4.86 -13.58 15.15
C LEU A 227 -6.04 -14.52 15.44
N SER A 228 -6.63 -15.11 14.39
CA SER A 228 -7.77 -16.01 14.51
C SER A 228 -7.42 -17.25 15.34
N SER A 229 -6.25 -17.85 15.09
CA SER A 229 -5.77 -19.02 15.82
C SER A 229 -5.52 -18.68 17.29
N PHE A 230 -4.85 -17.56 17.56
CA PHE A 230 -4.62 -17.11 18.93
C PHE A 230 -5.93 -16.83 19.69
N ALA A 231 -6.87 -16.12 19.08
CA ALA A 231 -8.15 -15.80 19.70
C ALA A 231 -8.98 -17.07 20.02
N ALA A 232 -9.02 -18.02 19.09
CA ALA A 232 -9.68 -19.30 19.30
C ALA A 232 -9.06 -20.07 20.47
N GLU A 233 -7.72 -20.06 20.53
CA GLU A 233 -6.99 -20.84 21.52
C GLU A 233 -7.08 -20.25 22.94
N VAL A 234 -7.00 -18.93 23.07
CA VAL A 234 -7.24 -18.25 24.35
C VAL A 234 -8.67 -18.50 24.82
N THR A 235 -9.65 -18.43 23.93
CA THR A 235 -11.05 -18.71 24.26
C THR A 235 -11.24 -20.16 24.73
N ARG A 236 -10.59 -21.11 24.06
CA ARG A 236 -10.62 -22.52 24.43
C ARG A 236 -10.02 -22.75 25.81
N VAL A 237 -8.82 -22.25 26.08
CA VAL A 237 -8.15 -22.41 27.38
C VAL A 237 -8.93 -21.74 28.50
N ALA A 238 -9.45 -20.54 28.27
CA ALA A 238 -10.29 -19.84 29.24
C ALA A 238 -11.54 -20.64 29.60
N ARG A 239 -12.19 -21.26 28.61
CA ARG A 239 -13.34 -22.14 28.84
C ARG A 239 -12.94 -23.42 29.57
N GLU A 240 -11.90 -24.11 29.12
CA GLU A 240 -11.48 -25.38 29.71
C GLU A 240 -11.04 -25.23 31.17
N VAL A 241 -10.13 -24.30 31.44
CA VAL A 241 -9.55 -24.12 32.78
C VAL A 241 -10.50 -23.33 33.68
N GLY A 242 -11.16 -22.29 33.15
CA GLY A 242 -11.98 -21.38 33.94
C GLY A 242 -13.44 -21.79 34.11
N THR A 243 -14.04 -22.49 33.13
CA THR A 243 -15.48 -22.84 33.16
C THR A 243 -15.70 -24.35 33.33
N ASP A 244 -15.04 -25.17 32.52
CA ASP A 244 -15.23 -26.62 32.54
C ASP A 244 -14.46 -27.30 33.69
N GLY A 245 -13.54 -26.58 34.34
CA GLY A 245 -12.68 -27.11 35.42
C GLY A 245 -11.67 -28.16 34.94
N LYS A 246 -11.42 -28.25 33.63
CA LYS A 246 -10.42 -29.12 33.02
C LYS A 246 -9.04 -28.52 33.20
N LEU A 247 -8.44 -28.82 34.34
CA LEU A 247 -7.12 -28.32 34.71
C LEU A 247 -6.02 -28.92 33.81
N GLY A 248 -5.04 -28.10 33.44
CA GLY A 248 -3.91 -28.46 32.59
C GLY A 248 -4.06 -28.08 31.11
N GLY A 249 -5.16 -27.43 30.72
CA GLY A 249 -5.32 -26.87 29.38
C GLY A 249 -4.28 -25.79 29.10
N GLN A 250 -3.60 -25.90 27.95
CA GLN A 250 -2.61 -24.92 27.49
C GLN A 250 -2.91 -24.51 26.05
N ALA A 251 -2.63 -23.26 25.74
CA ALA A 251 -2.74 -22.67 24.42
C ALA A 251 -1.54 -23.10 23.55
N GLN A 252 -1.85 -23.62 22.37
CA GLN A 252 -0.90 -24.04 21.37
C GLN A 252 -1.19 -23.34 20.04
N VAL A 253 -0.50 -22.23 19.81
CA VAL A 253 -0.67 -21.42 18.60
C VAL A 253 0.53 -21.68 17.66
N PRO A 254 0.34 -22.31 16.49
CA PRO A 254 1.45 -22.63 15.59
C PRO A 254 2.11 -21.38 15.01
N GLY A 255 3.44 -21.41 14.87
CA GLY A 255 4.18 -20.37 14.16
C GLY A 255 4.23 -18.99 14.83
N VAL A 256 3.86 -18.89 16.12
CA VAL A 256 3.99 -17.65 16.87
C VAL A 256 5.45 -17.35 17.21
N ALA A 257 5.82 -16.08 17.08
CA ALA A 257 7.13 -15.55 17.44
C ALA A 257 6.98 -14.13 18.01
N GLY A 258 8.02 -13.63 18.68
CA GLY A 258 8.02 -12.32 19.31
C GLY A 258 6.85 -12.16 20.29
N THR A 259 6.18 -11.01 20.25
CA THR A 259 5.09 -10.67 21.19
C THR A 259 3.97 -11.71 21.22
N TRP A 260 3.65 -12.36 20.10
CA TRP A 260 2.62 -13.40 20.06
C TRP A 260 3.00 -14.64 20.89
N LYS A 261 4.28 -15.00 20.85
CA LYS A 261 4.81 -16.08 21.67
C LYS A 261 4.77 -15.68 23.15
N ASP A 262 5.22 -14.47 23.48
CA ASP A 262 5.23 -13.99 24.87
C ASP A 262 3.81 -13.97 25.48
N LEU A 263 2.81 -13.57 24.70
CA LEU A 263 1.40 -13.60 25.12
C LEU A 263 0.88 -15.03 25.32
N THR A 264 1.20 -15.95 24.40
CA THR A 264 0.81 -17.37 24.51
C THR A 264 1.44 -18.01 25.76
N ASP A 265 2.73 -17.77 25.97
CA ASP A 265 3.48 -18.28 27.13
C ASP A 265 2.93 -17.69 28.44
N SER A 266 2.50 -16.42 28.44
CA SER A 266 1.87 -15.78 29.61
C SER A 266 0.52 -16.39 29.97
N VAL A 267 -0.33 -16.68 28.97
CA VAL A 267 -1.62 -17.37 29.19
C VAL A 267 -1.38 -18.78 29.72
N ASN A 268 -0.40 -19.49 29.18
CA ASN A 268 -0.03 -20.83 29.63
C ASN A 268 0.50 -20.84 31.06
N PHE A 269 1.34 -19.87 31.42
CA PHE A 269 1.83 -19.73 32.78
C PHE A 269 0.71 -19.48 33.78
N MET A 270 -0.24 -18.59 33.45
CA MET A 270 -1.42 -18.35 34.27
C MET A 270 -2.28 -19.61 34.42
N ALA A 271 -2.57 -20.33 33.33
CA ALA A 271 -3.36 -21.55 33.35
C ALA A 271 -2.68 -22.69 34.15
N SER A 272 -1.35 -22.83 34.03
CA SER A 272 -0.57 -23.82 34.80
C SER A 272 -0.60 -23.50 36.29
N ASN A 273 -0.35 -22.23 36.67
CA ASN A 273 -0.39 -21.84 38.08
C ASN A 273 -1.76 -22.11 38.70
N LEU A 274 -2.85 -21.74 38.02
CA LEU A 274 -4.20 -21.99 38.53
C LEU A 274 -4.49 -23.50 38.65
N THR A 275 -4.04 -24.29 37.66
CA THR A 275 -4.14 -25.75 37.66
C THR A 275 -3.44 -26.36 38.88
N ASP A 276 -2.18 -25.99 39.11
CA ASP A 276 -1.38 -26.55 40.19
C ASP A 276 -1.96 -26.16 41.55
N GLN A 277 -2.43 -24.91 41.68
CA GLN A 277 -3.06 -24.40 42.90
C GLN A 277 -4.34 -25.17 43.24
N VAL A 278 -5.27 -25.29 42.29
CA VAL A 278 -6.55 -25.97 42.52
C VAL A 278 -6.36 -27.48 42.74
N ARG A 279 -5.46 -28.11 41.99
CA ARG A 279 -5.20 -29.56 42.13
C ARG A 279 -4.60 -29.91 43.50
N ASN A 280 -3.70 -29.09 44.04
CA ASN A 280 -3.15 -29.31 45.38
C ASN A 280 -4.22 -29.14 46.47
N ILE A 281 -5.09 -28.14 46.34
CA ILE A 281 -6.21 -27.95 47.27
C ILE A 281 -7.14 -29.17 47.23
N ALA A 282 -7.49 -29.65 46.03
CA ALA A 282 -8.36 -30.82 45.86
C ALA A 282 -7.76 -32.09 46.46
N GLN A 283 -6.45 -32.31 46.32
CA GLN A 283 -5.77 -33.46 46.92
C GLN A 283 -5.85 -33.44 48.45
N VAL A 284 -5.57 -32.31 49.08
CA VAL A 284 -5.63 -32.18 50.55
C VAL A 284 -7.06 -32.31 51.05
N ALA A 285 -8.03 -31.67 50.38
CA ALA A 285 -9.44 -31.82 50.73
C ALA A 285 -9.92 -33.29 50.62
N THR A 286 -9.46 -34.02 49.61
CA THR A 286 -9.77 -35.45 49.44
C THR A 286 -9.12 -36.30 50.54
N ALA A 287 -7.87 -36.03 50.91
CA ALA A 287 -7.19 -36.72 52.00
C ALA A 287 -7.93 -36.54 53.33
N VAL A 288 -8.32 -35.29 53.64
CA VAL A 288 -9.10 -34.95 54.83
C VAL A 288 -10.45 -35.68 54.83
N ALA A 289 -11.16 -35.72 53.70
CA ALA A 289 -12.41 -36.45 53.58
C ALA A 289 -12.26 -37.96 53.80
N ASN A 290 -11.10 -38.53 53.46
CA ASN A 290 -10.75 -39.93 53.72
C ASN A 290 -10.17 -40.18 55.13
N GLY A 291 -10.13 -39.15 55.99
CA GLY A 291 -9.62 -39.24 57.36
C GLY A 291 -8.11 -39.08 57.51
N ASP A 292 -7.36 -38.80 56.44
CA ASP A 292 -5.94 -38.46 56.53
C ASP A 292 -5.76 -36.96 56.82
N LEU A 293 -5.68 -36.63 58.11
CA LEU A 293 -5.46 -35.28 58.62
C LEU A 293 -3.97 -34.91 58.72
N SER A 294 -3.08 -35.72 58.14
CA SER A 294 -1.64 -35.41 58.08
C SER A 294 -1.27 -34.54 56.88
N GLN A 295 -2.12 -34.49 55.84
CA GLN A 295 -1.86 -33.72 54.62
C GLN A 295 -2.14 -32.22 54.81
N LYS A 296 -1.28 -31.38 54.23
CA LYS A 296 -1.45 -29.92 54.16
C LYS A 296 -1.15 -29.41 52.77
N ILE A 297 -1.75 -28.28 52.42
CA ILE A 297 -1.42 -27.58 51.18
C ILE A 297 -0.05 -26.93 51.36
N THR A 298 0.92 -27.31 50.54
CA THR A 298 2.32 -26.85 50.65
C THR A 298 2.73 -25.86 49.56
N VAL A 299 2.04 -25.86 48.41
CA VAL A 299 2.37 -24.99 47.26
C VAL A 299 2.43 -23.52 47.63
N ASP A 300 3.42 -22.82 47.06
CA ASP A 300 3.56 -21.37 47.21
C ASP A 300 2.47 -20.65 46.41
N VAL A 301 1.68 -19.85 47.12
CA VAL A 301 0.50 -19.17 46.60
C VAL A 301 0.42 -17.78 47.18
N LYS A 302 -0.22 -16.85 46.47
CA LYS A 302 -0.33 -15.44 46.85
C LYS A 302 -1.78 -14.97 46.73
N GLY A 303 -2.08 -13.83 47.35
CA GLY A 303 -3.40 -13.20 47.29
C GLY A 303 -4.50 -14.08 47.87
N GLU A 304 -5.67 -14.09 47.22
CA GLU A 304 -6.87 -14.81 47.69
C GLU A 304 -6.64 -16.33 47.81
N ILE A 305 -5.78 -16.91 46.96
CA ILE A 305 -5.45 -18.34 47.04
C ILE A 305 -4.61 -18.66 48.29
N LEU A 306 -3.78 -17.72 48.77
CA LEU A 306 -3.05 -17.89 50.03
C LEU A 306 -3.99 -17.88 51.24
N GLU A 307 -4.98 -16.99 51.23
CA GLU A 307 -6.00 -16.96 52.26
C GLU A 307 -6.78 -18.28 52.29
N LEU A 308 -7.22 -18.77 51.12
CA LEU A 308 -7.89 -20.06 51.00
C LEU A 308 -7.01 -21.22 51.51
N LYS A 309 -5.73 -21.26 51.12
CA LYS A 309 -4.76 -22.24 51.63
C LYS A 309 -4.69 -22.24 53.15
N ASN A 310 -4.57 -21.06 53.76
CA ASN A 310 -4.43 -20.94 55.20
C ASN A 310 -5.70 -21.38 55.92
N THR A 311 -6.87 -20.96 55.44
CA THR A 311 -8.17 -21.38 55.99
C THR A 311 -8.33 -22.90 55.95
N ILE A 312 -8.02 -23.54 54.82
CA ILE A 312 -8.08 -25.00 54.70
C ILE A 312 -7.09 -25.67 55.65
N ASN A 313 -5.84 -25.22 55.70
CA ASN A 313 -4.84 -25.81 56.59
C ASN A 313 -5.23 -25.67 58.08
N THR A 314 -5.80 -24.54 58.49
CA THR A 314 -6.32 -24.36 59.85
C THR A 314 -7.50 -25.29 60.14
N MET A 315 -8.40 -25.50 59.18
CA MET A 315 -9.47 -26.48 59.32
C MET A 315 -8.92 -27.90 59.52
N VAL A 316 -7.89 -28.30 58.76
CA VAL A 316 -7.23 -29.61 58.95
C VAL A 316 -6.65 -29.74 60.37
N ASP A 317 -5.96 -28.70 60.86
CA ASP A 317 -5.38 -28.69 62.20
C ASP A 317 -6.45 -28.85 63.29
N GLN A 318 -7.57 -28.14 63.17
CA GLN A 318 -8.69 -28.22 64.11
C GLN A 318 -9.35 -29.59 64.11
N LEU A 319 -9.61 -30.17 62.94
CA LEU A 319 -10.16 -31.53 62.82
C LEU A 319 -9.22 -32.57 63.44
N ARG A 320 -7.90 -32.40 63.26
CA ARG A 320 -6.90 -33.31 63.83
C ARG A 320 -6.91 -33.27 65.35
N SER A 321 -6.89 -32.07 65.95
CA SER A 321 -7.00 -31.93 67.40
C SER A 321 -8.29 -32.51 67.97
N PHE A 322 -9.41 -32.37 67.24
CA PHE A 322 -10.68 -32.96 67.66
C PHE A 322 -10.65 -34.49 67.63
N ALA A 323 -10.11 -35.09 66.56
CA ALA A 323 -9.95 -36.54 66.46
C ALA A 323 -9.04 -37.10 67.58
N ASP A 324 -7.95 -36.40 67.88
CA ASP A 324 -7.05 -36.77 68.98
C ASP A 324 -7.76 -36.72 70.36
N GLU A 325 -8.64 -35.75 70.60
CA GLU A 325 -9.40 -35.66 71.84
C GLU A 325 -10.44 -36.78 71.98
N VAL A 326 -11.15 -37.13 70.90
CA VAL A 326 -12.15 -38.20 70.91
C VAL A 326 -11.54 -39.58 71.14
N THR A 327 -10.29 -39.80 70.69
CA THR A 327 -9.58 -41.07 70.97
C THR A 327 -8.99 -41.14 72.37
N ARG A 328 -8.93 -40.02 73.10
CA ARG A 328 -8.41 -39.93 74.47
C ARG A 328 -9.49 -40.14 75.55
N VAL A 329 -10.76 -39.99 75.20
CA VAL A 329 -11.94 -40.19 76.08
C VAL A 329 -12.41 -41.64 76.02
#